data_AF-A0A7H4MTG2-F1
#
_entry.id   AF-A0A7H4MTG2-F1
#
_cell.length_a   1.000
_cell.length_b   1.000
_cell.length_c   1.000
_cell.angle_alpha   90.00
_cell.angle_beta   90.00
_cell.angle_gamma   90.00
#
_symmetry.space_group_name_H-M   'P 1'
#
loop_
_entity.id
_entity.type
_entity.pdbx_description
1 polymer ?
#
loop_
_entity_poly.entity_id
_entity_poly.type
_entity_poly.pdbx_seq_one_letter_code
_entity_poly.pdbx_strand_id
1 'polypeptide(L)'
;MQTISGVHYNFSLPMAFWQAKCGVEDAESGKEAISAGYFRSIRNYYRFGWVIPYLFGASPAICSSFLQGKPTALPFEKAGNGMYYLPYATSLRLSDLGYTNKSQSNLGITFNDLYEYVAGLKRAIKTPSEEYENIGLEKDGKRLQINSNVLQIENELYAPIRPKRVTRSGETPSDALLRGGIEYIEVRSLDINPFSPIGVDEQQVRFLDLFMVWCVLADAPEMSSDELLCTRTNWNRVILEGRKPGLTLGIGCETAQFPLAQVGKDLFRDLRRVAQTLDSIHGCQAYQQVCDELVACFDNPELTFSARILRSMLEEGIGGTGRELADRYRTMLREEPLEILSEADFVAEREASVQRQKKVEAADSEPFEALLARHA
;
A
#
# COMPACT_ATOMS: atom_id res chain seq x y z
N MET A 1 -1.87 14.38 8.76
CA MET A 1 -1.71 12.96 8.37
C MET A 1 -2.49 12.62 7.10
N GLN A 2 -3.81 12.85 7.05
CA GLN A 2 -4.68 12.44 5.93
C GLN A 2 -4.38 13.09 4.56
N THR A 3 -3.51 14.11 4.51
CA THR A 3 -3.05 14.75 3.26
C THR A 3 -1.84 14.06 2.62
N ILE A 4 -1.29 13.02 3.27
CA ILE A 4 -0.24 12.20 2.69
C ILE A 4 -0.87 11.35 1.56
N SER A 5 -0.32 11.45 0.36
CA SER A 5 -0.71 10.63 -0.79
C SER A 5 0.21 9.43 -0.98
N GLY A 6 -0.23 8.45 -1.76
CA GLY A 6 0.55 7.29 -2.18
C GLY A 6 -0.10 6.63 -3.39
N VAL A 7 0.57 5.61 -3.94
CA VAL A 7 0.07 4.84 -5.09
C VAL A 7 -0.47 3.51 -4.59
N HIS A 8 -1.61 3.09 -5.11
CA HIS A 8 -2.11 1.74 -4.91
C HIS A 8 -1.97 0.95 -6.20
N TYR A 9 -1.43 -0.25 -6.10
CA TYR A 9 -1.28 -1.18 -7.21
C TYR A 9 -2.23 -2.37 -7.00
N ASN A 10 -3.15 -2.57 -7.93
CA ASN A 10 -4.17 -3.61 -7.87
C ASN A 10 -3.78 -4.75 -8.81
N PHE A 11 -3.72 -5.98 -8.29
CA PHE A 11 -3.21 -7.12 -9.03
C PHE A 11 -4.10 -8.34 -8.87
N SER A 12 -4.33 -9.05 -9.97
CA SER A 12 -4.94 -10.37 -9.98
C SER A 12 -4.20 -11.31 -10.92
N LEU A 13 -4.12 -12.58 -10.53
CA LEU A 13 -3.62 -13.64 -11.39
C LEU A 13 -4.74 -14.13 -12.33
N PRO A 14 -4.42 -14.46 -13.59
CA PRO A 14 -5.42 -14.98 -14.53
C PRO A 14 -5.93 -16.35 -14.06
N MET A 15 -7.15 -16.73 -14.47
CA MET A 15 -7.71 -18.05 -14.12
C MET A 15 -6.83 -19.22 -14.58
N ALA A 16 -6.12 -19.06 -15.70
CA ALA A 16 -5.16 -20.04 -16.17
C ALA A 16 -4.09 -20.40 -15.13
N PHE A 17 -3.67 -19.45 -14.28
CA PHE A 17 -2.72 -19.73 -13.20
C PHE A 17 -3.34 -20.67 -12.15
N TRP A 18 -4.56 -20.38 -11.71
CA TRP A 18 -5.26 -21.16 -10.69
C TRP A 18 -5.67 -22.55 -11.21
N GLN A 19 -6.10 -22.63 -12.46
CA GLN A 19 -6.35 -23.90 -13.16
C GLN A 19 -5.09 -24.77 -13.16
N ALA A 20 -3.94 -24.22 -13.54
CA ALA A 20 -2.69 -24.97 -13.58
C ALA A 20 -2.16 -25.36 -12.18
N LYS A 21 -2.31 -24.48 -11.18
CA LYS A 21 -1.75 -24.69 -9.84
C LYS A 21 -2.64 -25.54 -8.93
N CYS A 22 -3.94 -25.30 -8.97
CA CYS A 22 -4.92 -25.84 -8.02
C CYS A 22 -5.94 -26.78 -8.67
N GLY A 23 -5.98 -26.90 -10.01
CA GLY A 23 -6.95 -27.74 -10.71
C GLY A 23 -8.39 -27.23 -10.62
N VAL A 24 -8.60 -25.95 -10.35
CA VAL A 24 -9.94 -25.35 -10.29
C VAL A 24 -10.52 -25.18 -11.69
N GLU A 25 -11.83 -25.35 -11.86
CA GLU A 25 -12.48 -25.18 -13.16
C GLU A 25 -12.74 -23.69 -13.47
N ASP A 26 -13.34 -22.99 -12.51
CA ASP A 26 -13.70 -21.58 -12.60
C ASP A 26 -13.54 -20.84 -11.26
N ALA A 27 -13.79 -19.52 -11.28
CA ALA A 27 -13.61 -18.66 -10.12
C ALA A 27 -14.61 -18.92 -8.98
N GLU A 28 -15.81 -19.43 -9.26
CA GLU A 28 -16.84 -19.64 -8.24
C GLU A 28 -16.61 -20.96 -7.51
N SER A 29 -16.40 -22.05 -8.25
CA SER A 29 -16.05 -23.37 -7.72
C SER A 29 -14.67 -23.38 -7.05
N GLY A 30 -13.72 -22.58 -7.57
CA GLY A 30 -12.36 -22.47 -7.07
C GLY A 30 -12.12 -21.41 -5.99
N LYS A 31 -13.16 -20.72 -5.51
CA LYS A 31 -13.00 -19.51 -4.68
C LYS A 31 -12.19 -19.71 -3.41
N GLU A 32 -12.29 -20.88 -2.78
CA GLU A 32 -11.54 -21.20 -1.56
C GLU A 32 -10.04 -21.34 -1.86
N ALA A 33 -9.69 -22.11 -2.90
CA ALA A 33 -8.30 -22.29 -3.32
C ALA A 33 -7.66 -20.97 -3.81
N ILE A 34 -8.42 -20.15 -4.54
CA ILE A 34 -7.98 -18.83 -4.98
C ILE A 34 -7.75 -17.90 -3.78
N SER A 35 -8.70 -17.88 -2.83
CA SER A 35 -8.57 -17.07 -1.61
C SER A 35 -7.37 -17.49 -0.76
N ALA A 36 -7.15 -18.80 -0.57
CA ALA A 36 -5.98 -19.33 0.11
C ALA A 36 -4.68 -18.93 -0.60
N GLY A 37 -4.67 -18.92 -1.94
CA GLY A 37 -3.56 -18.45 -2.75
C GLY A 37 -3.25 -16.96 -2.55
N TYR A 38 -4.26 -16.11 -2.51
CA TYR A 38 -4.06 -14.68 -2.22
C TYR A 38 -3.66 -14.42 -0.76
N PHE A 39 -4.17 -15.16 0.21
CA PHE A 39 -3.70 -15.07 1.58
C PHE A 39 -2.24 -15.53 1.73
N ARG A 40 -1.82 -16.58 1.02
CA ARG A 40 -0.40 -16.94 0.89
C ARG A 40 0.42 -15.75 0.37
N SER A 41 -0.08 -15.07 -0.68
CA SER A 41 0.58 -13.86 -1.20
C SER A 41 0.70 -12.77 -0.15
N ILE A 42 -0.37 -12.49 0.59
CA ILE A 42 -0.39 -11.47 1.63
C ILE A 42 0.61 -11.83 2.74
N ARG A 43 0.64 -13.08 3.20
CA ARG A 43 1.60 -13.54 4.22
C ARG A 43 3.05 -13.36 3.78
N ASN A 44 3.39 -13.71 2.53
CA ASN A 44 4.73 -13.45 1.99
C ASN A 44 5.02 -11.95 1.80
N TYR A 45 4.02 -11.16 1.43
CA TYR A 45 4.14 -9.71 1.38
C TYR A 45 4.47 -9.11 2.75
N TYR A 46 3.83 -9.58 3.83
CA TYR A 46 4.18 -9.14 5.19
C TYR A 46 5.62 -9.48 5.57
N ARG A 47 6.14 -10.64 5.12
CA ARG A 47 7.52 -11.10 5.42
C ARG A 47 8.59 -10.38 4.60
N PHE A 48 8.34 -10.11 3.32
CA PHE A 48 9.36 -9.68 2.36
C PHE A 48 9.06 -8.35 1.66
N GLY A 49 7.84 -7.81 1.81
CA GLY A 49 7.39 -6.58 1.13
C GLY A 49 8.14 -5.31 1.55
N TRP A 50 8.99 -5.37 2.59
CA TRP A 50 9.93 -4.30 2.93
C TRP A 50 10.87 -3.96 1.77
N VAL A 51 11.05 -4.86 0.78
CA VAL A 51 11.80 -4.57 -0.44
C VAL A 51 11.19 -3.38 -1.22
N ILE A 52 9.87 -3.17 -1.13
CA ILE A 52 9.17 -2.08 -1.82
C ILE A 52 9.61 -0.71 -1.29
N PRO A 53 9.50 -0.39 0.02
CA PRO A 53 10.04 0.87 0.52
C PRO A 53 11.56 0.96 0.39
N TYR A 54 12.31 -0.15 0.39
CA TYR A 54 13.75 -0.10 0.11
C TYR A 54 14.05 0.48 -1.29
N LEU A 55 13.43 -0.06 -2.32
CA LEU A 55 13.67 0.36 -3.71
C LEU A 55 12.99 1.69 -4.04
N PHE A 56 11.72 1.84 -3.63
CA PHE A 56 10.81 2.88 -4.11
C PHE A 56 10.27 3.81 -3.03
N GLY A 57 10.70 3.66 -1.77
CA GLY A 57 10.39 4.64 -0.74
C GLY A 57 10.93 6.01 -1.14
N ALA A 58 10.10 7.05 -1.06
CA ALA A 58 10.43 8.38 -1.58
C ALA A 58 10.10 9.51 -0.59
N SER A 59 9.95 9.17 0.70
CA SER A 59 9.67 10.12 1.76
C SER A 59 10.67 10.00 2.92
N PRO A 60 11.97 10.26 2.71
CA PRO A 60 13.00 10.18 3.76
C PRO A 60 12.98 11.37 4.73
N ALA A 61 12.19 12.41 4.41
CA ALA A 61 12.09 13.66 5.14
C ALA A 61 10.64 14.08 5.37
N ILE A 62 10.41 14.89 6.41
CA ILE A 62 9.12 15.45 6.79
C ILE A 62 9.23 16.94 7.14
N CYS A 63 8.12 17.66 7.01
CA CYS A 63 8.00 19.00 7.55
C CYS A 63 7.82 18.96 9.07
N SER A 64 8.40 19.93 9.78
CA SER A 64 8.28 20.05 11.24
C SER A 64 6.84 20.09 11.74
N SER A 65 5.89 20.55 10.92
CA SER A 65 4.46 20.56 11.23
C SER A 65 3.87 19.16 11.47
N PHE A 66 4.47 18.09 10.92
CA PHE A 66 4.04 16.72 11.17
C PHE A 66 4.41 16.23 12.57
N LEU A 67 5.44 16.81 13.19
CA LEU A 67 5.80 16.49 14.57
C LEU A 67 4.90 17.24 15.57
N GLN A 68 4.26 18.34 15.16
CA GLN A 68 3.38 19.16 16.01
C GLN A 68 4.00 19.53 17.38
N GLY A 69 5.33 19.67 17.44
CA GLY A 69 6.06 19.92 18.68
C GLY A 69 6.14 18.73 19.64
N LYS A 70 5.63 17.56 19.28
CA LYS A 70 5.76 16.34 20.08
C LYS A 70 7.21 15.83 20.03
N PRO A 71 7.81 15.47 21.17
CA PRO A 71 9.12 14.85 21.19
C PRO A 71 9.08 13.51 20.46
N THR A 72 10.12 13.21 19.70
CA THR A 72 10.31 11.92 19.01
C THR A 72 11.63 11.32 19.46
N ALA A 73 11.62 10.00 19.68
CA ALA A 73 12.83 9.25 19.98
C ALA A 73 13.69 8.99 18.73
N LEU A 74 13.16 9.28 17.53
CA LEU A 74 13.90 9.10 16.29
C LEU A 74 14.99 10.18 16.18
N PRO A 75 16.23 9.78 15.78
CA PRO A 75 17.38 10.68 15.71
C PRO A 75 17.33 11.54 14.44
N PHE A 76 16.33 12.40 14.31
CA PHE A 76 16.20 13.28 13.16
C PHE A 76 17.36 14.26 13.07
N GLU A 77 17.87 14.42 11.86
CA GLU A 77 18.67 15.57 11.47
C GLU A 77 17.75 16.71 11.02
N LYS A 78 18.19 17.94 11.26
CA LYS A 78 17.47 19.15 10.87
C LYS A 78 18.29 19.90 9.83
N ALA A 79 17.75 20.02 8.62
CA ALA A 79 18.36 20.82 7.56
C ALA A 79 18.18 22.33 7.83
N GLY A 80 19.02 23.16 7.22
CA GLY A 80 18.99 24.62 7.38
C GLY A 80 17.66 25.28 6.98
N ASN A 81 16.88 24.61 6.13
CA ASN A 81 15.54 25.01 5.69
C ASN A 81 14.40 24.58 6.64
N GLY A 82 14.71 23.97 7.79
CA GLY A 82 13.73 23.56 8.81
C GLY A 82 13.08 22.19 8.57
N MET A 83 13.46 21.48 7.51
CA MET A 83 13.07 20.09 7.25
C MET A 83 13.74 19.13 8.24
N TYR A 84 13.00 18.09 8.65
CA TYR A 84 13.52 16.99 9.45
C TYR A 84 13.68 15.77 8.56
N TYR A 85 14.81 15.06 8.65
CA TYR A 85 15.05 13.84 7.88
C TYR A 85 15.85 12.82 8.69
N LEU A 86 15.78 11.55 8.28
CA LEU A 86 16.69 10.52 8.75
C LEU A 86 17.66 10.17 7.61
N PRO A 87 18.98 10.14 7.85
CA PRO A 87 19.98 10.05 6.78
C PRO A 87 19.85 8.79 5.93
N TYR A 88 19.31 7.70 6.51
CA TYR A 88 19.17 6.40 5.87
C TYR A 88 17.72 5.94 5.70
N ALA A 89 16.74 6.78 6.05
CA ALA A 89 15.34 6.42 5.88
C ALA A 89 14.97 6.28 4.40
N THR A 90 13.93 5.47 4.19
CA THR A 90 13.35 5.23 2.88
C THR A 90 11.96 5.83 2.76
N SER A 91 11.03 5.44 3.65
CA SER A 91 9.63 5.82 3.56
C SER A 91 9.02 6.16 4.94
N LEU A 92 9.24 7.39 5.42
CA LEU A 92 8.57 7.89 6.62
C LEU A 92 7.03 7.91 6.51
N ARG A 93 6.46 7.92 5.30
CA ARG A 93 5.03 7.72 5.06
C ARG A 93 4.51 6.41 5.67
N LEU A 94 5.32 5.35 5.67
CA LEU A 94 4.97 4.05 6.25
C LEU A 94 5.36 3.92 7.72
N SER A 95 6.05 4.91 8.29
CA SER A 95 6.44 4.91 9.71
C SER A 95 5.27 5.28 10.63
N ASP A 96 5.51 5.14 11.94
CA ASP A 96 4.63 5.62 13.01
C ASP A 96 4.29 7.13 12.96
N LEU A 97 5.08 7.92 12.23
CA LEU A 97 4.83 9.35 12.01
C LEU A 97 4.03 9.63 10.73
N GLY A 98 3.93 8.62 9.87
CA GLY A 98 3.20 8.66 8.61
C GLY A 98 1.75 8.22 8.82
N TYR A 99 1.27 7.30 7.99
CA TYR A 99 -0.13 6.92 7.90
C TYR A 99 -0.51 5.71 8.78
N THR A 100 0.12 5.52 9.94
CA THR A 100 -0.20 4.37 10.82
C THR A 100 -1.05 4.80 12.02
N ASN A 101 -2.17 4.12 12.23
CA ASN A 101 -2.98 4.32 13.43
C ASN A 101 -2.61 3.27 14.48
N LYS A 102 -1.99 3.69 15.59
CA LYS A 102 -1.54 2.78 16.67
C LYS A 102 -2.69 2.03 17.33
N SER A 103 -3.92 2.56 17.28
CA SER A 103 -5.11 1.87 17.78
C SER A 103 -5.42 0.57 17.01
N GLN A 104 -4.89 0.39 15.80
CA GLN A 104 -5.21 -0.75 14.94
C GLN A 104 -4.25 -1.94 15.06
N SER A 105 -3.06 -1.78 15.68
CA SER A 105 -2.09 -2.88 15.78
C SER A 105 -2.56 -4.03 16.68
N ASN A 106 -3.55 -3.78 17.54
CA ASN A 106 -4.09 -4.76 18.49
C ASN A 106 -5.39 -5.41 18.01
N LEU A 107 -5.79 -5.21 16.75
CA LEU A 107 -7.05 -5.75 16.23
C LEU A 107 -7.05 -7.27 16.04
N GLY A 108 -5.88 -7.91 16.08
CA GLY A 108 -5.76 -9.38 15.96
C GLY A 108 -6.24 -9.95 14.62
N ILE A 109 -6.29 -9.13 13.57
CA ILE A 109 -6.69 -9.56 12.23
C ILE A 109 -5.53 -10.33 11.58
N THR A 110 -5.80 -11.57 11.18
CA THR A 110 -4.84 -12.49 10.56
C THR A 110 -5.17 -12.72 9.08
N PHE A 111 -4.27 -13.42 8.37
CA PHE A 111 -4.35 -13.66 6.92
C PHE A 111 -4.18 -15.14 6.59
N ASN A 112 -4.82 -16.01 7.37
CA ASN A 112 -4.73 -17.46 7.22
C ASN A 112 -5.94 -18.00 6.46
N ASP A 113 -7.14 -17.60 6.89
CA ASP A 113 -8.42 -17.99 6.34
C ASP A 113 -9.35 -16.79 6.04
N LEU A 114 -10.23 -16.96 5.06
CA LEU A 114 -11.18 -15.93 4.61
C LEU A 114 -12.22 -15.58 5.68
N TYR A 115 -12.82 -16.59 6.30
CA TYR A 115 -13.84 -16.39 7.31
C TYR A 115 -13.23 -15.79 8.57
N GLU A 116 -12.03 -16.24 8.96
CA GLU A 116 -11.28 -15.65 10.08
C GLU A 116 -10.98 -14.16 9.84
N TYR A 117 -10.42 -13.82 8.67
CA TYR A 117 -10.13 -12.44 8.29
C TYR A 117 -11.39 -11.55 8.35
N VAL A 118 -12.48 -12.00 7.71
CA VAL A 118 -13.74 -11.25 7.70
C VAL A 118 -14.34 -11.13 9.11
N ALA A 119 -14.28 -12.19 9.91
CA ALA A 119 -14.77 -12.15 11.29
C ALA A 119 -13.96 -11.15 12.15
N GLY A 120 -12.64 -11.10 11.98
CA GLY A 120 -11.78 -10.12 12.63
C GLY A 120 -12.11 -8.68 12.22
N LEU A 121 -12.27 -8.43 10.92
CA LEU A 121 -12.64 -7.11 10.40
C LEU A 121 -14.04 -6.66 10.88
N LYS A 122 -15.05 -7.54 10.80
CA LYS A 122 -16.40 -7.25 11.28
C LYS A 122 -16.47 -7.06 12.81
N ARG A 123 -15.54 -7.67 13.56
CA ARG A 123 -15.39 -7.42 15.00
C ARG A 123 -14.80 -6.05 15.26
N ALA A 124 -13.74 -5.67 14.53
CA ALA A 124 -13.07 -4.38 14.68
C ALA A 124 -14.03 -3.19 14.46
N ILE A 125 -14.90 -3.26 13.44
CA ILE A 125 -15.91 -2.20 13.18
C ILE A 125 -17.02 -2.13 14.24
N LYS A 126 -17.14 -3.14 15.11
CA LYS A 126 -18.14 -3.21 16.21
C LYS A 126 -17.52 -3.03 17.60
N THR A 127 -16.21 -2.83 17.68
CA THR A 127 -15.49 -2.72 18.96
C THR A 127 -15.45 -1.25 19.37
N PRO A 128 -16.06 -0.82 20.48
CA PRO A 128 -16.00 0.56 20.95
C PRO A 128 -14.57 1.01 21.28
N SER A 129 -14.29 2.30 21.15
CA SER A 129 -13.01 2.92 21.50
C SER A 129 -13.23 4.04 22.51
N GLU A 130 -12.68 3.90 23.72
CA GLU A 130 -12.76 4.94 24.76
C GLU A 130 -12.18 6.28 24.28
N GLU A 131 -11.09 6.25 23.50
CA GLU A 131 -10.51 7.45 22.89
C GLU A 131 -11.50 8.19 21.98
N TYR A 132 -12.26 7.45 21.16
CA TYR A 132 -13.19 8.04 20.20
C TYR A 132 -14.55 8.37 20.82
N GLU A 133 -14.95 7.66 21.88
CA GLU A 133 -16.10 8.03 22.72
C GLU A 133 -15.88 9.38 23.39
N ASN A 134 -14.67 9.65 23.88
CA ASN A 134 -14.31 10.92 24.50
C ASN A 134 -14.37 12.13 23.55
N ILE A 135 -14.27 11.91 22.23
CA ILE A 135 -14.49 12.96 21.21
C ILE A 135 -15.99 13.30 21.10
N GLY A 136 -16.85 12.30 21.32
CA GLY A 136 -18.30 12.38 21.08
C GLY A 136 -18.68 12.20 19.62
N LEU A 137 -19.93 11.81 19.38
CA LEU A 137 -20.48 11.66 18.02
C LEU A 137 -20.92 13.00 17.43
N GLU A 138 -21.37 13.93 18.28
CA GLU A 138 -21.92 15.23 17.88
C GLU A 138 -21.44 16.33 18.82
N LYS A 139 -21.22 17.52 18.25
CA LYS A 139 -20.90 18.74 19.00
C LYS A 139 -21.53 19.93 18.31
N ASP A 140 -22.23 20.77 19.07
CA ASP A 140 -22.91 21.98 18.57
C ASP A 140 -23.86 21.70 17.38
N GLY A 141 -24.57 20.56 17.42
CA GLY A 141 -25.48 20.12 16.35
C GLY A 141 -24.80 19.59 15.08
N LYS A 142 -23.48 19.42 15.09
CA LYS A 142 -22.71 18.87 13.97
C LYS A 142 -22.18 17.47 14.30
N ARG A 143 -22.46 16.51 13.40
CA ARG A 143 -21.87 15.17 13.44
C ARG A 143 -20.36 15.24 13.23
N LEU A 144 -19.61 14.61 14.15
CA LEU A 144 -18.15 14.54 14.15
C LEU A 144 -17.64 13.21 13.60
N GLN A 145 -18.36 12.12 13.86
CA GLN A 145 -17.95 10.74 13.54
C GLN A 145 -19.17 9.90 13.12
N ILE A 146 -18.97 8.82 12.36
CA ILE A 146 -20.03 7.86 12.00
C ILE A 146 -20.46 7.10 13.27
N ASN A 147 -19.49 6.50 13.96
CA ASN A 147 -19.62 5.86 15.27
C ASN A 147 -18.34 6.11 16.10
N SER A 148 -18.28 5.56 17.31
CA SER A 148 -17.11 5.65 18.22
C SER A 148 -16.36 4.32 18.33
N ASN A 149 -16.46 3.46 17.32
CA ASN A 149 -15.75 2.18 17.29
C ASN A 149 -14.30 2.37 16.84
N VAL A 150 -13.46 1.36 17.08
CA VAL A 150 -12.04 1.35 16.67
C VAL A 150 -11.89 1.60 15.16
N LEU A 151 -12.84 1.11 14.37
CA LEU A 151 -13.00 1.44 12.96
C LEU A 151 -14.45 1.91 12.72
N GLN A 152 -14.64 3.04 12.07
CA GLN A 152 -15.96 3.53 11.67
C GLN A 152 -16.54 2.67 10.54
N ILE A 153 -15.70 2.35 9.56
CA ILE A 153 -16.00 1.48 8.42
C ILE A 153 -14.79 0.64 8.06
N GLU A 154 -15.00 -0.43 7.30
CA GLU A 154 -13.94 -1.37 6.90
C GLU A 154 -12.76 -0.70 6.17
N ASN A 155 -13.04 0.38 5.43
CA ASN A 155 -12.03 1.12 4.68
C ASN A 155 -10.99 1.81 5.56
N GLU A 156 -11.30 2.04 6.84
CA GLU A 156 -10.43 2.68 7.82
C GLU A 156 -9.29 1.75 8.32
N LEU A 157 -9.40 0.43 8.09
CA LEU A 157 -8.34 -0.53 8.45
C LEU A 157 -7.07 -0.27 7.64
N TYR A 158 -6.11 0.46 8.19
CA TYR A 158 -4.83 0.69 7.53
C TYR A 158 -4.00 -0.60 7.48
N ALA A 159 -3.79 -1.11 6.27
CA ALA A 159 -2.96 -2.26 6.00
C ALA A 159 -2.08 -1.96 4.78
N PRO A 160 -0.83 -2.45 4.74
CA PRO A 160 0.08 -2.22 3.61
C PRO A 160 -0.33 -3.02 2.36
N ILE A 161 -1.17 -4.05 2.51
CA ILE A 161 -1.81 -4.82 1.46
C ILE A 161 -3.21 -5.25 1.93
N ARG A 162 -4.19 -5.31 1.03
CA ARG A 162 -5.58 -5.73 1.35
C ARG A 162 -6.13 -6.76 0.36
N PRO A 163 -6.87 -7.78 0.82
CA PRO A 163 -7.69 -8.61 -0.05
C PRO A 163 -8.92 -7.83 -0.53
N LYS A 164 -9.29 -7.98 -1.80
CA LYS A 164 -10.36 -7.21 -2.42
C LYS A 164 -11.24 -8.06 -3.35
N ARG A 165 -12.47 -7.60 -3.49
CA ARG A 165 -13.44 -8.01 -4.50
C ARG A 165 -14.31 -6.82 -4.86
N VAL A 166 -14.72 -6.73 -6.13
CA VAL A 166 -15.65 -5.68 -6.56
C VAL A 166 -17.00 -5.88 -5.85
N THR A 167 -17.44 -4.84 -5.15
CA THR A 167 -18.69 -4.81 -4.40
C THR A 167 -19.88 -4.59 -5.33
N ARG A 168 -20.99 -5.29 -5.08
CA ARG A 168 -22.29 -4.94 -5.64
C ARG A 168 -22.84 -3.67 -4.96
N SER A 169 -23.85 -3.06 -5.57
CA SER A 169 -24.51 -1.90 -4.97
C SER A 169 -25.07 -2.24 -3.58
N GLY A 170 -24.70 -1.45 -2.57
CA GLY A 170 -25.11 -1.66 -1.17
C GLY A 170 -24.37 -2.80 -0.43
N GLU A 171 -23.42 -3.48 -1.08
CA GLU A 171 -22.65 -4.55 -0.47
C GLU A 171 -21.39 -4.01 0.23
N THR A 172 -21.14 -4.45 1.47
CA THR A 172 -19.90 -4.09 2.17
C THR A 172 -18.70 -4.84 1.58
N PRO A 173 -17.46 -4.30 1.67
CA PRO A 173 -16.28 -5.02 1.18
C PRO A 173 -16.13 -6.43 1.77
N SER A 174 -16.42 -6.63 3.06
CA SER A 174 -16.36 -7.93 3.71
C SER A 174 -17.46 -8.88 3.26
N ASP A 175 -18.67 -8.39 2.96
CA ASP A 175 -19.74 -9.23 2.41
C ASP A 175 -19.40 -9.68 0.99
N ALA A 176 -18.80 -8.80 0.18
CA ALA A 176 -18.31 -9.17 -1.15
C ALA A 176 -17.28 -10.30 -1.06
N LEU A 177 -16.31 -10.18 -0.14
CA LEU A 177 -15.32 -11.21 0.13
C LEU A 177 -15.96 -12.54 0.56
N LEU A 178 -16.94 -12.53 1.47
CA LEU A 178 -17.64 -13.76 1.88
C LEU A 178 -18.43 -14.39 0.72
N ARG A 179 -19.02 -13.57 -0.14
CA ARG A 179 -19.82 -14.05 -1.27
C ARG A 179 -18.97 -14.82 -2.27
N GLY A 180 -17.89 -14.20 -2.75
CA GLY A 180 -17.12 -14.73 -3.88
C GLY A 180 -15.67 -15.09 -3.58
N GLY A 181 -15.20 -14.96 -2.35
CA GLY A 181 -13.77 -15.06 -2.04
C GLY A 181 -12.97 -13.85 -2.51
N ILE A 182 -11.64 -13.95 -2.46
CA ILE A 182 -10.73 -12.88 -2.91
C ILE A 182 -10.64 -12.89 -4.43
N GLU A 183 -10.82 -11.73 -5.06
CA GLU A 183 -10.74 -11.55 -6.51
C GLU A 183 -9.38 -10.98 -6.94
N TYR A 184 -8.89 -9.99 -6.18
CA TYR A 184 -7.62 -9.32 -6.42
C TYR A 184 -7.03 -8.81 -5.09
N ILE A 185 -5.78 -8.35 -5.13
CA ILE A 185 -5.09 -7.74 -3.99
C ILE A 185 -4.73 -6.28 -4.30
N GLU A 186 -4.86 -5.42 -3.30
CA GLU A 186 -4.49 -4.01 -3.36
C GLU A 186 -3.21 -3.79 -2.53
N VAL A 187 -2.09 -3.55 -3.20
CA VAL A 187 -0.81 -3.15 -2.59
C VAL A 187 -0.83 -1.64 -2.36
N ARG A 188 -0.55 -1.20 -1.12
CA ARG A 188 -0.77 0.20 -0.68
C ARG A 188 0.50 0.88 -0.15
N SER A 189 1.63 0.18 -0.17
CA SER A 189 2.88 0.67 0.41
C SER A 189 3.75 1.51 -0.53
N LEU A 190 3.32 1.75 -1.77
CA LEU A 190 4.07 2.62 -2.67
C LEU A 190 3.90 4.09 -2.27
N ASP A 191 5.02 4.78 -2.12
CA ASP A 191 5.04 6.24 -2.10
C ASP A 191 4.83 6.76 -3.52
N ILE A 192 4.48 8.04 -3.63
CA ILE A 192 4.48 8.73 -4.93
C ILE A 192 5.92 8.71 -5.47
N ASN A 193 6.11 8.26 -6.70
CA ASN A 193 7.37 8.38 -7.42
C ASN A 193 7.58 9.85 -7.83
N PRO A 194 8.52 10.58 -7.21
CA PRO A 194 8.74 11.99 -7.51
C PRO A 194 9.40 12.20 -8.87
N PHE A 195 9.89 11.13 -9.52
CA PHE A 195 10.59 11.15 -10.79
C PHE A 195 9.69 10.82 -11.99
N SER A 196 8.39 10.65 -11.76
CA SER A 196 7.37 10.43 -12.80
C SER A 196 6.28 11.49 -12.70
N PRO A 197 5.82 12.09 -13.82
CA PRO A 197 4.73 13.07 -13.81
C PRO A 197 3.39 12.51 -13.32
N ILE A 198 3.19 11.20 -13.44
CA ILE A 198 1.98 10.50 -12.99
C ILE A 198 2.14 9.81 -11.62
N GLY A 199 3.29 10.02 -10.95
CA GLY A 199 3.55 9.48 -9.61
C GLY A 199 3.86 7.99 -9.54
N VAL A 200 3.96 7.29 -10.67
CA VAL A 200 4.35 5.88 -10.82
C VAL A 200 4.99 5.67 -12.19
N ASP A 201 5.82 4.65 -12.36
CA ASP A 201 6.39 4.29 -13.67
C ASP A 201 6.29 2.78 -13.98
N GLU A 202 6.66 2.41 -15.20
CA GLU A 202 6.64 1.04 -15.70
C GLU A 202 7.59 0.11 -14.93
N GLN A 203 8.75 0.61 -14.49
CA GLN A 203 9.72 -0.17 -13.72
C GLN A 203 9.10 -0.64 -12.39
N GLN A 204 8.39 0.25 -11.69
CA GLN A 204 7.68 -0.08 -10.46
C GLN A 204 6.57 -1.12 -10.69
N VAL A 205 5.77 -0.95 -11.75
CA VAL A 205 4.68 -1.87 -12.11
C VAL A 205 5.24 -3.26 -12.41
N ARG A 206 6.26 -3.36 -13.28
CA ARG A 206 6.88 -4.63 -13.65
C ARG A 206 7.54 -5.33 -12.46
N PHE A 207 8.20 -4.58 -11.58
CA PHE A 207 8.72 -5.15 -10.34
C PHE A 207 7.61 -5.75 -9.48
N LEU A 208 6.48 -5.04 -9.32
CA LEU A 208 5.37 -5.53 -8.53
C LEU A 208 4.71 -6.76 -9.15
N ASP A 209 4.58 -6.85 -10.47
CA ASP A 209 4.13 -8.09 -11.13
C ASP A 209 5.01 -9.28 -10.70
N LEU A 210 6.33 -9.14 -10.81
CA LEU A 210 7.29 -10.19 -10.45
C LEU A 210 7.20 -10.57 -8.98
N PHE A 211 7.16 -9.57 -8.11
CA PHE A 211 7.13 -9.75 -6.68
C PHE A 211 5.80 -10.40 -6.22
N MET A 212 4.66 -10.01 -6.79
CA MET A 212 3.37 -10.57 -6.43
C MET A 212 3.21 -12.02 -6.94
N VAL A 213 3.72 -12.32 -8.15
CA VAL A 213 3.80 -13.71 -8.64
C VAL A 213 4.67 -14.55 -7.70
N TRP A 214 5.86 -14.07 -7.33
CA TRP A 214 6.74 -14.77 -6.38
C TRP A 214 6.06 -15.00 -5.02
N CYS A 215 5.34 -14.00 -4.49
CA CYS A 215 4.62 -14.12 -3.22
C CYS A 215 3.56 -15.23 -3.23
N VAL A 216 2.92 -15.49 -4.37
CA VAL A 216 1.96 -16.61 -4.50
C VAL A 216 2.67 -17.95 -4.66
N LEU A 217 3.85 -17.98 -5.27
CA LEU A 217 4.63 -19.21 -5.50
C LEU A 217 5.29 -19.71 -4.21
N ALA A 218 5.96 -18.82 -3.48
CA ALA A 218 6.69 -19.18 -2.26
C ALA A 218 5.74 -19.74 -1.18
N ASP A 219 6.19 -20.75 -0.44
CA ASP A 219 5.41 -21.28 0.68
C ASP A 219 5.37 -20.27 1.83
N ALA A 220 4.16 -20.07 2.35
CA ALA A 220 3.90 -19.19 3.48
C ALA A 220 3.14 -19.98 4.54
N PRO A 221 3.81 -20.44 5.61
CA PRO A 221 3.13 -20.91 6.81
C PRO A 221 2.08 -19.90 7.26
N GLU A 222 1.05 -20.39 7.94
CA GLU A 222 0.11 -19.52 8.64
C GLU A 222 0.85 -18.68 9.67
N MET A 223 0.34 -17.49 9.93
CA MET A 223 0.91 -16.57 10.92
C MET A 223 -0.16 -16.15 11.90
N SER A 224 0.13 -16.31 13.18
CA SER A 224 -0.57 -15.66 14.27
C SER A 224 -0.45 -14.13 14.20
N SER A 225 -1.27 -13.42 14.97
CA SER A 225 -1.16 -11.96 15.10
C SER A 225 0.22 -11.52 15.59
N ASP A 226 0.85 -12.28 16.49
CA ASP A 226 2.16 -11.96 17.05
C ASP A 226 3.27 -12.16 16.01
N GLU A 227 3.18 -13.20 15.18
CA GLU A 227 4.10 -13.42 14.07
C GLU A 227 3.98 -12.32 13.01
N LEU A 228 2.75 -11.85 12.72
CA LEU A 228 2.51 -10.69 11.85
C LEU A 228 3.12 -9.41 12.42
N LEU A 229 3.03 -9.20 13.74
CA LEU A 229 3.70 -8.08 14.40
C LEU A 229 5.23 -8.22 14.30
N CYS A 230 5.76 -9.43 14.45
CA CYS A 230 7.19 -9.69 14.31
C CYS A 230 7.71 -9.34 12.91
N THR A 231 6.94 -9.54 11.83
CA THR A 231 7.40 -9.16 10.49
C THR A 231 7.62 -7.65 10.34
N ARG A 232 6.91 -6.82 11.12
CA ARG A 232 7.08 -5.36 11.11
C ARG A 232 8.48 -4.92 11.56
N THR A 233 9.23 -5.77 12.26
CA THR A 233 10.61 -5.48 12.67
C THR A 233 11.49 -5.14 11.46
N ASN A 234 11.43 -5.97 10.41
CA ASN A 234 12.21 -5.72 9.19
C ASN A 234 11.67 -4.52 8.42
N TRP A 235 10.35 -4.34 8.35
CA TRP A 235 9.76 -3.13 7.76
C TRP A 235 10.27 -1.86 8.43
N ASN A 236 10.23 -1.79 9.76
CA ASN A 236 10.67 -0.62 10.52
C ASN A 236 12.16 -0.33 10.33
N ARG A 237 13.02 -1.37 10.32
CA ARG A 237 14.45 -1.21 9.98
C ARG A 237 14.62 -0.58 8.59
N VAL A 238 13.91 -1.09 7.60
CA VAL A 238 14.02 -0.59 6.21
C VAL A 238 13.42 0.81 6.06
N ILE A 239 12.30 1.09 6.71
CA ILE A 239 11.62 2.38 6.69
C ILE A 239 12.52 3.48 7.26
N LEU A 240 13.13 3.23 8.42
CA LEU A 240 13.86 4.24 9.19
C LEU A 240 15.35 4.32 8.83
N GLU A 241 15.96 3.21 8.44
CA GLU A 241 17.40 3.15 8.17
C GLU A 241 17.79 2.15 7.06
N GLY A 242 16.89 1.86 6.12
CA GLY A 242 17.09 0.84 5.08
C GLY A 242 18.33 1.02 4.20
N ARG A 243 18.81 2.26 4.04
CA ARG A 243 20.03 2.56 3.27
C ARG A 243 21.33 2.49 4.08
N LYS A 244 21.25 2.21 5.38
CA LYS A 244 22.42 2.21 6.26
C LYS A 244 23.40 1.09 5.85
N PRO A 245 24.68 1.41 5.61
CA PRO A 245 25.70 0.40 5.31
C PRO A 245 25.79 -0.66 6.41
N GLY A 246 25.82 -1.93 6.02
CA GLY A 246 25.91 -3.05 6.95
C GLY A 246 24.59 -3.38 7.68
N LEU A 247 23.45 -2.80 7.29
CA LEU A 247 22.15 -3.16 7.87
C LEU A 247 21.87 -4.66 7.70
N THR A 248 21.46 -5.30 8.80
CA THR A 248 21.04 -6.71 8.84
C THR A 248 19.56 -6.84 9.14
N LEU A 249 18.94 -7.88 8.58
CA LEU A 249 17.56 -8.30 8.81
C LEU A 249 17.53 -9.62 9.60
N GLY A 250 16.38 -9.92 10.19
CA GLY A 250 16.12 -11.16 10.94
C GLY A 250 14.95 -11.95 10.35
N ILE A 251 14.69 -13.14 10.90
CA ILE A 251 13.47 -13.90 10.61
C ILE A 251 12.47 -13.61 11.73
N GLY A 252 11.37 -12.93 11.41
CA GLY A 252 10.40 -12.50 12.42
C GLY A 252 11.06 -11.63 13.50
N CYS A 253 10.95 -12.06 14.76
CA CYS A 253 11.51 -11.39 15.93
C CYS A 253 12.92 -11.87 16.32
N GLU A 254 13.54 -12.78 15.55
CA GLU A 254 14.90 -13.25 15.83
C GLU A 254 15.95 -12.14 15.68
N THR A 255 17.13 -12.38 16.26
CA THR A 255 18.26 -11.45 16.17
C THR A 255 18.65 -11.25 14.70
N ALA A 256 18.92 -10.00 14.34
CA ALA A 256 19.32 -9.65 12.97
C ALA A 256 20.69 -10.23 12.64
N GLN A 257 20.78 -10.99 11.55
CA GLN A 257 22.02 -11.65 11.16
C GLN A 257 22.21 -11.76 9.64
N PHE A 258 21.17 -11.45 8.85
CA PHE A 258 21.22 -11.56 7.39
C PHE A 258 21.46 -10.17 6.77
N PRO A 259 22.59 -9.92 6.10
CA PRO A 259 22.84 -8.63 5.44
C PRO A 259 21.74 -8.30 4.43
N LEU A 260 21.16 -7.09 4.50
CA LEU A 260 20.03 -6.69 3.63
C LEU A 260 20.35 -6.90 2.15
N ALA A 261 21.55 -6.52 1.73
CA ALA A 261 21.99 -6.66 0.35
C ALA A 261 21.97 -8.11 -0.15
N GLN A 262 22.41 -9.05 0.71
CA GLN A 262 22.40 -10.48 0.36
C GLN A 262 20.96 -11.01 0.26
N VAL A 263 20.10 -10.66 1.21
CA VAL A 263 18.68 -11.07 1.18
C VAL A 263 17.98 -10.53 -0.07
N GLY A 264 18.25 -9.28 -0.45
CA GLY A 264 17.73 -8.67 -1.67
C GLY A 264 18.18 -9.40 -2.93
N LYS A 265 19.48 -9.68 -3.06
CA LYS A 265 20.03 -10.47 -4.18
C LYS A 265 19.45 -11.88 -4.23
N ASP A 266 19.27 -12.51 -3.08
CA ASP A 266 18.68 -13.84 -2.99
C ASP A 266 17.25 -13.85 -3.54
N LEU A 267 16.42 -12.88 -3.15
CA LEU A 267 15.09 -12.66 -3.70
C LEU A 267 15.15 -12.40 -5.22
N PHE A 268 16.05 -11.54 -5.68
CA PHE A 268 16.15 -11.18 -7.10
C PHE A 268 16.58 -12.32 -8.02
N ARG A 269 17.30 -13.34 -7.50
CA ARG A 269 17.55 -14.57 -8.26
C ARG A 269 16.26 -15.30 -8.60
N ASP A 270 15.31 -15.34 -7.67
CA ASP A 270 13.99 -15.94 -7.92
C ASP A 270 13.14 -15.05 -8.82
N LEU A 271 13.13 -13.73 -8.59
CA LEU A 271 12.39 -12.79 -9.44
C LEU A 271 12.87 -12.84 -10.90
N ARG A 272 14.17 -13.06 -11.13
CA ARG A 272 14.71 -13.24 -12.50
C ARG A 272 14.14 -14.47 -13.19
N ARG A 273 13.88 -15.57 -12.46
CA ARG A 273 13.27 -16.78 -13.03
C ARG A 273 11.80 -16.54 -13.41
N VAL A 274 11.08 -15.78 -12.59
CA VAL A 274 9.72 -15.32 -12.92
C VAL A 274 9.75 -14.41 -14.16
N ALA A 275 10.69 -13.46 -14.21
CA ALA A 275 10.86 -12.54 -15.32
C ALA A 275 11.11 -13.27 -16.64
N GLN A 276 11.98 -14.28 -16.66
CA GLN A 276 12.22 -15.13 -17.82
C GLN A 276 10.94 -15.78 -18.36
N THR A 277 10.06 -16.21 -17.46
CA THR A 277 8.77 -16.81 -17.85
C THR A 277 7.86 -15.78 -18.49
N LEU A 278 7.67 -14.61 -17.85
CA LEU A 278 6.83 -13.54 -18.38
C LEU A 278 7.35 -13.00 -19.72
N ASP A 279 8.65 -12.73 -19.81
CA ASP A 279 9.32 -12.26 -21.01
C ASP A 279 9.17 -13.25 -22.17
N SER A 280 9.23 -14.56 -21.91
CA SER A 280 9.05 -15.60 -22.93
C SER A 280 7.64 -15.62 -23.55
N ILE A 281 6.62 -15.21 -22.78
CA ILE A 281 5.23 -15.13 -23.25
C ILE A 281 5.02 -13.88 -24.11
N HIS A 282 5.64 -12.77 -23.73
CA HIS A 282 5.49 -11.48 -24.42
C HIS A 282 6.49 -11.28 -25.58
N GLY A 283 7.52 -12.12 -25.68
CA GLY A 283 8.56 -12.01 -26.70
C GLY A 283 9.47 -10.78 -26.50
N CYS A 284 9.71 -10.36 -25.26
CA CYS A 284 10.54 -9.21 -24.92
C CYS A 284 11.58 -9.54 -23.83
N GLN A 285 12.29 -8.54 -23.30
CA GLN A 285 13.22 -8.70 -22.17
C GLN A 285 12.96 -7.67 -21.05
N ALA A 286 11.77 -7.07 -21.04
CA ALA A 286 11.48 -5.92 -20.20
C ALA A 286 11.49 -6.27 -18.71
N TYR A 287 10.98 -7.45 -18.32
CA TYR A 287 11.00 -7.86 -16.91
C TYR A 287 12.41 -8.23 -16.45
N GLN A 288 13.22 -8.88 -17.29
CA GLN A 288 14.62 -9.18 -16.96
C GLN A 288 15.47 -7.93 -16.80
N GLN A 289 15.27 -6.92 -17.66
CA GLN A 289 15.94 -5.62 -17.55
C GLN A 289 15.62 -4.92 -16.22
N VAL A 290 14.35 -4.92 -15.81
CA VAL A 290 13.94 -4.38 -14.49
C VAL A 290 14.64 -5.11 -13.34
N CYS A 291 14.82 -6.43 -13.43
CA CYS A 291 15.60 -7.18 -12.45
C CYS A 291 17.07 -6.73 -12.40
N ASP A 292 17.71 -6.55 -13.56
CA ASP A 292 19.10 -6.12 -13.67
C ASP A 292 19.33 -4.70 -13.11
N GLU A 293 18.40 -3.79 -13.38
CA GLU A 293 18.46 -2.41 -12.88
C GLU A 293 18.26 -2.34 -11.36
N LEU A 294 17.23 -3.00 -10.84
CA LEU A 294 16.85 -2.86 -9.44
C LEU A 294 17.74 -3.67 -8.49
N VAL A 295 18.35 -4.78 -8.95
CA VAL A 295 19.27 -5.54 -8.10
C VAL A 295 20.53 -4.74 -7.75
N ALA A 296 20.93 -3.79 -8.61
CA ALA A 296 22.08 -2.92 -8.37
C ALA A 296 21.88 -2.00 -7.14
N CYS A 297 20.64 -1.68 -6.78
CA CYS A 297 20.33 -0.87 -5.60
C CYS A 297 20.85 -1.50 -4.30
N PHE A 298 20.94 -2.84 -4.23
CA PHE A 298 21.44 -3.55 -3.04
C PHE A 298 22.94 -3.38 -2.80
N ASP A 299 23.72 -3.20 -3.86
CA ASP A 299 25.14 -2.87 -3.77
C ASP A 299 25.37 -1.36 -3.65
N ASN A 300 24.47 -0.57 -4.25
CA ASN A 300 24.55 0.89 -4.23
C ASN A 300 23.21 1.52 -3.83
N PRO A 301 22.98 1.75 -2.52
CA PRO A 301 21.75 2.36 -2.01
C PRO A 301 21.47 3.76 -2.56
N GLU A 302 22.47 4.45 -3.13
CA GLU A 302 22.31 5.79 -3.71
C GLU A 302 21.47 5.82 -5.01
N LEU A 303 21.19 4.65 -5.58
CA LEU A 303 20.29 4.45 -6.73
C LEU A 303 18.80 4.41 -6.34
N THR A 304 18.50 4.10 -5.08
CA THR A 304 17.11 4.03 -4.59
C THR A 304 16.41 5.38 -4.64
N PHE A 305 15.08 5.38 -4.68
CA PHE A 305 14.31 6.62 -4.76
C PHE A 305 14.58 7.54 -3.58
N SER A 306 14.64 6.98 -2.37
CA SER A 306 14.86 7.74 -1.14
C SER A 306 16.20 8.46 -1.11
N ALA A 307 17.29 7.83 -1.58
CA ALA A 307 18.58 8.50 -1.67
C ALA A 307 18.53 9.65 -2.69
N ARG A 308 17.98 9.38 -3.88
CA ARG A 308 17.86 10.37 -4.96
C ARG A 308 17.05 11.59 -4.54
N ILE A 309 15.90 11.40 -3.91
CA ILE A 309 15.02 12.50 -3.51
C ILE A 309 15.56 13.24 -2.28
N LEU A 310 16.23 12.53 -1.35
CA LEU A 310 16.85 13.19 -0.19
C LEU A 310 17.91 14.20 -0.63
N ARG A 311 18.73 13.88 -1.65
CA ARG A 311 19.72 14.83 -2.19
C ARG A 311 19.07 16.13 -2.65
N SER A 312 18.01 16.03 -3.46
CA SER A 312 17.23 17.20 -3.92
C SER A 312 16.59 17.97 -2.74
N MET A 313 16.06 17.26 -1.75
CA MET A 313 15.46 17.88 -0.55
C MET A 313 16.48 18.52 0.39
N LEU A 314 17.73 18.07 0.43
CA LEU A 314 18.79 18.71 1.21
C LEU A 314 19.20 20.05 0.62
N GLU A 315 19.19 20.16 -0.71
CA GLU A 315 19.50 21.39 -1.45
C GLU A 315 18.33 22.39 -1.39
N GLU A 316 17.13 21.96 -1.79
CA GLU A 316 15.98 22.86 -2.03
C GLU A 316 14.90 22.79 -0.93
N GLY A 317 15.01 21.85 0.01
CA GLY A 317 13.95 21.52 0.94
C GLY A 317 12.78 20.80 0.28
N ILE A 318 11.88 20.25 1.11
CA ILE A 318 10.64 19.59 0.62
C ILE A 318 9.82 20.56 -0.24
N GLY A 319 9.67 21.80 0.22
CA GLY A 319 8.85 22.81 -0.46
C GLY A 319 9.47 23.33 -1.76
N GLY A 320 10.80 23.46 -1.85
CA GLY A 320 11.48 23.84 -3.09
C GLY A 320 11.39 22.71 -4.12
N THR A 321 11.84 21.51 -3.73
CA THR A 321 11.79 20.28 -4.54
C THR A 321 10.38 20.04 -5.08
N GLY A 322 9.36 20.08 -4.21
CA GLY A 322 7.98 19.82 -4.60
C GLY A 322 7.42 20.84 -5.60
N ARG A 323 7.76 22.12 -5.44
CA ARG A 323 7.30 23.18 -6.37
C ARG A 323 7.97 23.07 -7.74
N GLU A 324 9.28 22.84 -7.77
CA GLU A 324 10.02 22.66 -9.01
C GLU A 324 9.46 21.47 -9.82
N LEU A 325 9.30 20.31 -9.17
CA LEU A 325 8.73 19.11 -9.80
C LEU A 325 7.29 19.35 -10.27
N ALA A 326 6.46 19.99 -9.45
CA ALA A 326 5.07 20.28 -9.79
C ALA A 326 4.95 21.21 -11.01
N ASP A 327 5.75 22.28 -11.08
CA ASP A 327 5.74 23.21 -12.22
C ASP A 327 6.25 22.54 -13.50
N ARG A 328 7.28 21.70 -13.39
CA ARG A 328 7.80 20.91 -14.51
C ARG A 328 6.74 19.96 -15.06
N TYR A 329 6.14 19.14 -14.19
CA TYR A 329 5.14 18.16 -14.61
C TYR A 329 3.84 18.81 -15.08
N ARG A 330 3.45 19.96 -14.49
CA ARG A 330 2.32 20.74 -14.99
C ARG A 330 2.55 21.20 -16.43
N THR A 331 3.75 21.69 -16.76
CA THR A 331 4.06 22.16 -18.12
C THR A 331 4.02 20.98 -19.09
N MET A 332 4.73 19.89 -18.77
CA MET A 332 4.76 18.66 -19.55
C MET A 332 3.36 18.11 -19.86
N LEU A 333 2.53 17.87 -18.82
CA LEU A 333 1.20 17.27 -18.96
C LEU A 333 0.17 18.17 -19.67
N ARG A 334 0.44 19.48 -19.81
CA ARG A 334 -0.42 20.39 -20.58
C ARG A 334 -0.11 20.42 -22.06
N GLU A 335 1.12 20.07 -22.43
CA GLU A 335 1.62 20.10 -23.80
C GLU A 335 1.51 18.73 -24.48
N GLU A 336 1.47 17.65 -23.71
CA GLU A 336 1.28 16.29 -24.21
C GLU A 336 -0.15 16.10 -24.79
N PRO A 337 -0.28 15.63 -26.04
CA PRO A 337 -1.59 15.30 -26.61
C PRO A 337 -2.16 14.04 -25.95
N LEU A 338 -3.49 13.96 -25.85
CA LEU A 338 -4.14 12.76 -25.34
C LEU A 338 -3.97 11.59 -26.32
N GLU A 339 -3.67 10.40 -25.79
CA GLU A 339 -3.38 9.21 -26.61
C GLU A 339 -4.55 8.22 -26.71
N ILE A 340 -5.26 7.97 -25.60
CA ILE A 340 -6.33 6.96 -25.52
C ILE A 340 -7.71 7.62 -25.41
N LEU A 341 -7.89 8.47 -24.40
CA LEU A 341 -9.13 9.20 -24.17
C LEU A 341 -9.11 10.51 -24.96
N SER A 342 -10.26 10.93 -25.48
CA SER A 342 -10.44 12.25 -26.08
C SER A 342 -11.08 13.23 -25.09
N GLU A 343 -11.03 14.53 -25.39
CA GLU A 343 -11.77 15.54 -24.63
C GLU A 343 -13.28 15.23 -24.58
N ALA A 344 -13.84 14.71 -25.68
CA ALA A 344 -15.25 14.32 -25.76
C ALA A 344 -15.60 13.21 -24.76
N ASP A 345 -14.69 12.25 -24.52
CA ASP A 345 -14.88 11.18 -23.54
C ASP A 345 -14.94 11.74 -22.11
N PHE A 346 -14.05 12.68 -21.78
CA PHE A 346 -14.08 13.37 -20.48
C PHE A 346 -15.35 14.19 -20.28
N VAL A 347 -15.82 14.89 -21.32
CA VAL A 347 -17.08 15.66 -21.25
C VAL A 347 -18.27 14.73 -21.05
N ALA A 348 -18.35 13.63 -21.81
CA ALA A 348 -19.42 12.66 -21.69
C ALA A 348 -19.46 12.02 -20.28
N GLU A 349 -18.31 11.64 -19.73
CA GLU A 349 -18.24 11.05 -18.38
C GLU A 349 -18.52 12.08 -17.28
N ARG A 350 -18.13 13.34 -17.46
CA ARG A 350 -18.54 14.44 -16.57
C ARG A 350 -20.06 14.58 -16.53
N GLU A 351 -20.73 14.57 -17.67
CA GLU A 351 -22.19 14.69 -17.72
C GLU A 351 -22.86 13.45 -17.11
N ALA A 352 -22.41 12.26 -17.49
CA ALA A 352 -22.96 11.00 -16.99
C ALA A 352 -22.81 10.86 -15.47
N SER A 353 -21.66 11.22 -14.90
CA SER A 353 -21.43 11.19 -13.46
C SER A 353 -22.35 12.13 -12.68
N VAL A 354 -22.56 13.35 -13.17
CA VAL A 354 -23.53 14.30 -12.57
C VAL A 354 -24.96 13.75 -12.64
N GLN A 355 -25.34 13.10 -13.75
CA GLN A 355 -26.67 12.48 -13.84
C GLN A 355 -26.82 11.29 -12.90
N ARG A 356 -25.77 10.48 -12.70
CA ARG A 356 -25.77 9.39 -11.72
C ARG A 356 -25.91 9.94 -10.30
N GLN A 357 -25.20 11.02 -9.95
CA GLN A 357 -25.35 11.69 -8.65
C GLN A 357 -26.79 12.16 -8.42
N LYS A 358 -27.38 12.90 -9.38
CA LYS A 358 -28.78 13.38 -9.28
C LYS A 358 -29.79 12.24 -9.10
N LYS A 359 -29.55 11.10 -9.76
CA LYS A 359 -30.41 9.92 -9.61
C LYS A 359 -30.33 9.34 -8.20
N VAL A 360 -29.16 9.33 -7.57
CA VAL A 360 -29.00 8.90 -6.17
C VAL A 360 -29.73 9.88 -5.25
N GLU A 361 -29.46 11.18 -5.38
CA GLU A 361 -30.09 12.24 -4.56
C GLU A 361 -31.63 12.24 -4.68
N ALA A 362 -32.18 11.94 -5.85
CA ALA A 362 -33.63 11.87 -6.07
C ALA A 362 -34.25 10.54 -5.63
N ALA A 363 -33.45 9.47 -5.48
CA ALA A 363 -33.91 8.16 -5.05
C ALA A 363 -33.93 8.00 -3.52
N ASP A 364 -33.24 8.87 -2.78
CA ASP A 364 -33.27 8.87 -1.32
C ASP A 364 -34.69 9.16 -0.81
N SER A 365 -35.26 8.18 -0.10
CA SER A 365 -36.62 8.27 0.44
C SER A 365 -36.68 8.51 1.95
N GLU A 366 -35.53 8.48 2.63
CA GLU A 366 -35.40 8.64 4.07
C GLU A 366 -34.42 9.78 4.40
N PRO A 367 -34.59 10.48 5.54
CA PRO A 367 -33.63 11.48 5.98
C PRO A 367 -32.28 10.83 6.32
N PHE A 368 -31.20 11.60 6.21
CA PHE A 368 -29.83 11.13 6.41
C PHE A 368 -29.64 10.46 7.79
N GLU A 369 -30.30 10.97 8.83
CA GLU A 369 -30.22 10.44 10.20
C GLU A 369 -30.79 9.02 10.30
N ALA A 370 -31.86 8.72 9.55
CA ALA A 370 -32.45 7.38 9.50
C ALA A 370 -31.55 6.41 8.73
N LEU A 371 -30.97 6.85 7.62
CA LEU A 371 -29.98 6.08 6.87
C LEU A 371 -28.77 5.76 7.74
N LEU A 372 -28.24 6.76 8.44
CA LEU A 372 -27.09 6.62 9.33
C LEU A 372 -27.38 5.63 10.45
N ALA A 373 -28.54 5.69 11.11
CA ALA A 373 -28.91 4.76 12.18
C ALA A 373 -28.96 3.29 11.74
N ARG A 374 -29.17 3.02 10.44
CA ARG A 374 -29.17 1.67 9.87
C ARG A 374 -27.76 1.14 9.55
N HIS A 375 -26.81 2.02 9.32
CA HIS A 375 -25.47 1.70 8.79
C HIS A 375 -24.29 2.07 9.71
N ALA A 376 -24.53 2.87 10.76
CA ALA A 376 -23.52 3.38 11.69
C ALA A 376 -23.15 2.40 12.80
#